data_AF-A0A6B3H7F5-F1
#
_entry.id   AF-A0A6B3H7F5-F1
#
_cell.length_a   1.000
_cell.length_b   1.000
_cell.length_c   1.000
_cell.angle_alpha   90.00
_cell.angle_beta   90.00
_cell.angle_gamma   90.00
#
_symmetry.space_group_name_H-M   'P 1'
#
loop_
_entity.id
_entity.type
_entity.pdbx_description
1 polymer ?
#
loop_
_entity_poly.entity_id
_entity_poly.type
_entity_poly.pdbx_seq_one_letter_code
_entity_poly.pdbx_strand_id
1 'polypeptide(L)'
;GVRRQGLRPGRNLIGLDRFPCPEALAAEVGVERGEPVWHLERVLLADDERVGLESTYVGVARVPDLDTEFDPDSSFYAYLRDALGIAFGDADERIETVLATPREALLIGTPPALPM
;
A
#
# COMPACT_ATOMS: atom_id res chain seq x y z
N GLY A 1 -9.58 9.39 10.00
CA GLY A 1 -8.61 8.29 10.11
C GLY A 1 -9.00 7.38 11.25
N VAL A 2 -8.81 6.07 11.08
CA VAL A 2 -9.30 4.98 11.97
C VAL A 2 -9.08 5.28 13.46
N ARG A 3 -7.88 5.69 13.88
CA ARG A 3 -7.59 6.05 15.29
C ARG A 3 -8.39 7.24 15.81
N ARG A 4 -8.65 8.26 14.98
CA ARG A 4 -9.45 9.43 15.37
C ARG A 4 -10.94 9.07 15.56
N GLN A 5 -11.38 7.97 14.97
CA GLN A 5 -12.72 7.42 15.15
C GLN A 5 -12.81 6.45 16.34
N GLY A 6 -11.73 6.27 17.10
CA GLY A 6 -11.69 5.35 18.25
C GLY A 6 -11.45 3.88 17.89
N LEU A 7 -11.24 3.56 16.62
CA LEU A 7 -11.03 2.21 16.12
C LEU A 7 -9.53 1.86 16.10
N ARG A 8 -9.19 0.56 16.28
CA ARG A 8 -7.83 0.04 16.16
C ARG A 8 -7.49 -0.24 14.70
N PRO A 9 -6.49 0.43 14.10
CA PRO A 9 -6.04 0.08 12.76
C PRO A 9 -5.20 -1.19 12.79
N GLY A 10 -5.48 -2.11 11.87
CA GLY A 10 -4.63 -3.26 11.57
C GLY A 10 -4.31 -3.32 10.08
N ARG A 11 -3.33 -4.16 9.71
CA ARG A 11 -3.09 -4.58 8.32
C ARG A 11 -2.83 -6.07 8.32
N ASN A 12 -3.18 -6.71 7.21
CA ASN A 12 -2.75 -8.06 6.89
C ASN A 12 -2.04 -8.04 5.53
N LEU A 13 -0.84 -8.60 5.45
CA LEU A 13 -0.13 -8.77 4.19
C LEU A 13 -0.87 -9.69 3.22
N ILE A 14 -1.03 -9.24 1.97
CA ILE A 14 -1.49 -10.07 0.85
C ILE A 14 -0.31 -10.52 0.00
N GLY A 15 0.62 -9.60 -0.29
CA GLY A 15 1.80 -9.90 -1.08
C GLY A 15 2.86 -8.81 -0.97
N LEU A 16 4.12 -9.22 -1.13
CA LEU A 16 5.25 -8.34 -1.33
C LEU A 16 6.04 -8.85 -2.53
N ASP A 17 5.96 -8.14 -3.64
CA ASP A 17 6.59 -8.53 -4.90
C ASP A 17 7.66 -7.53 -5.32
N ARG A 18 8.67 -8.01 -6.04
CA ARG A 18 9.69 -7.19 -6.71
C ARG A 18 9.67 -7.46 -8.20
N PHE A 19 9.60 -6.40 -9.00
CA PHE A 19 9.56 -6.52 -10.46
C PHE A 19 10.19 -5.31 -11.16
N PRO A 20 10.64 -5.43 -12.42
CA PRO A 20 11.09 -4.28 -13.20
C PRO A 20 9.93 -3.34 -13.49
N CYS A 21 10.08 -2.04 -13.18
CA CYS A 21 9.01 -1.07 -13.29
C CYS A 21 8.56 -0.87 -14.75
N PRO A 22 7.26 -1.05 -15.07
CA PRO A 22 6.73 -0.75 -16.39
C PRO A 22 6.71 0.77 -16.62
N GLU A 23 6.69 1.16 -17.88
CA GLU A 23 6.71 2.56 -18.29
C GLU A 23 5.55 3.39 -17.71
N ALA A 24 4.35 2.82 -17.66
CA ALA A 24 3.17 3.50 -17.12
C ALA A 24 3.30 3.86 -15.63
N LEU A 25 4.04 3.06 -14.85
CA LEU A 25 4.21 3.26 -13.41
C LEU A 25 5.47 4.09 -13.07
N ALA A 26 6.48 4.06 -13.95
CA ALA A 26 7.78 4.66 -13.69
C ALA A 26 7.69 6.17 -13.37
N ALA A 27 6.85 6.90 -14.10
CA ALA A 27 6.63 8.33 -13.87
C ALA A 27 5.94 8.60 -12.52
N GLU A 28 4.96 7.78 -12.11
CA GLU A 28 4.23 7.94 -10.87
C GLU A 28 5.10 7.62 -9.64
N VAL A 29 5.95 6.59 -9.73
CA VAL A 29 6.85 6.18 -8.64
C VAL A 29 8.12 7.05 -8.58
N GLY A 30 8.48 7.71 -9.69
CA GLY A 30 9.68 8.54 -9.81
C GLY A 30 10.96 7.72 -9.97
N VAL A 31 10.92 6.67 -10.80
CA VAL A 31 12.05 5.79 -11.16
C VAL A 31 12.21 5.70 -12.68
N GLU A 32 13.34 5.21 -13.19
CA GLU A 32 13.46 4.91 -14.60
C GLU A 32 12.74 3.60 -14.99
N ARG A 33 12.33 3.50 -16.26
CA ARG A 33 11.73 2.27 -16.80
C ARG A 33 12.69 1.09 -16.61
N GLY A 34 12.18 0.01 -16.05
CA GLY A 34 12.95 -1.22 -15.81
C GLY A 34 13.71 -1.23 -14.48
N GLU A 35 13.81 -0.10 -13.76
CA GLU A 35 14.31 -0.12 -12.40
C GLU A 35 13.44 -1.00 -11.50
N PRO A 36 14.04 -1.73 -10.55
CA PRO A 36 13.28 -2.60 -9.67
C PRO A 36 12.42 -1.80 -8.68
N VAL A 37 11.15 -2.18 -8.59
CA VAL A 37 10.15 -1.59 -7.67
C VAL A 37 9.56 -2.69 -6.79
N TRP A 38 9.30 -2.36 -5.54
CA TRP A 38 8.48 -3.15 -4.62
C TRP A 38 7.01 -2.86 -4.85
N HIS A 39 6.17 -3.90 -4.82
CA HIS A 39 4.72 -3.80 -4.65
C HIS A 39 4.33 -4.48 -3.35
N LEU A 40 3.92 -3.67 -2.38
CA LEU A 40 3.36 -4.11 -1.11
C LEU A 40 1.85 -4.00 -1.17
N GLU A 41 1.16 -5.12 -1.05
CA GLU A 41 -0.30 -5.17 -1.05
C GLU A 41 -0.84 -5.67 0.29
N ARG A 42 -1.79 -4.92 0.86
CA ARG A 42 -2.31 -5.20 2.21
C ARG A 42 -3.81 -4.96 2.31
N VAL A 43 -4.48 -5.77 3.11
CA VAL A 43 -5.84 -5.48 3.56
C VAL A 43 -5.76 -4.62 4.81
N LEU A 44 -6.51 -3.52 4.80
CA LEU A 44 -6.63 -2.59 5.92
C LEU A 44 -7.76 -3.00 6.84
N LEU A 45 -7.51 -2.95 8.15
CA LEU A 45 -8.46 -3.33 9.18
C LEU A 45 -8.85 -2.14 10.08
N ALA A 46 -10.09 -2.14 10.55
CA ALA A 46 -10.57 -1.30 11.65
C ALA A 46 -11.31 -2.20 12.66
N ASP A 47 -10.76 -2.35 13.87
CA ASP A 47 -11.26 -3.31 14.88
C ASP A 47 -11.47 -4.72 14.29
N ASP A 48 -10.48 -5.21 13.56
CA ASP A 48 -10.44 -6.53 12.94
C ASP A 48 -11.41 -6.72 11.74
N GLU A 49 -12.23 -5.71 11.43
CA GLU A 49 -13.03 -5.68 10.21
C GLU A 49 -12.24 -5.15 9.02
N ARG A 50 -12.39 -5.79 7.86
CA ARG A 50 -11.73 -5.38 6.61
C ARG A 50 -12.42 -4.16 6.01
N VAL A 51 -11.67 -3.08 5.84
CA VAL A 51 -12.21 -1.78 5.40
C VAL A 51 -11.60 -1.28 4.10
N GLY A 52 -10.55 -1.92 3.60
CA GLY A 52 -9.94 -1.52 2.33
C GLY A 52 -8.81 -2.44 1.90
N LEU A 53 -8.37 -2.24 0.66
CA LEU A 53 -7.17 -2.83 0.09
C LEU A 53 -6.22 -1.68 -0.27
N GLU A 54 -4.95 -1.84 0.04
CA GLU A 54 -3.91 -0.87 -0.23
C GLU A 54 -2.84 -1.52 -1.11
N SER A 55 -2.50 -0.86 -2.21
CA SER A 55 -1.36 -1.20 -3.07
C SER A 55 -0.34 -0.07 -3.01
N THR A 56 0.86 -0.37 -2.52
CA THR A 56 1.96 0.58 -2.38
C THR A 56 3.09 0.20 -3.31
N TYR A 57 3.54 1.15 -4.12
CA TYR A 57 4.70 0.99 -5.01
C TYR A 57 5.84 1.89 -4.56
N VAL A 58 7.04 1.34 -4.41
CA VAL A 58 8.24 2.10 -4.02
C VAL A 58 9.50 1.56 -4.68
N GLY A 59 10.37 2.45 -5.15
CA GLY A 59 11.65 2.05 -5.75
C GLY A 59 12.53 1.28 -4.76
N VAL A 60 13.05 0.13 -5.18
CA VAL A 60 13.92 -0.72 -4.34
C VAL A 60 15.16 0.05 -3.88
N ALA A 61 15.70 0.94 -4.72
CA ALA A 61 16.87 1.75 -4.36
C ALA A 61 16.66 2.63 -3.10
N ARG A 62 15.43 3.03 -2.80
CA ARG A 62 15.10 3.83 -1.60
C ARG A 62 14.83 2.98 -0.36
N VAL A 63 14.39 1.76 -0.57
CA VAL A 63 13.93 0.84 0.48
C VAL A 63 14.46 -0.57 0.19
N PRO A 64 15.79 -0.77 0.18
CA PRO A 64 16.41 -1.98 -0.36
C PRO A 64 16.04 -3.24 0.42
N ASP A 65 15.89 -3.11 1.73
CA ASP A 65 15.70 -4.22 2.68
C ASP A 65 14.25 -4.34 3.18
N LEU A 66 13.28 -3.96 2.33
CA LEU A 66 11.86 -3.96 2.70
C LEU A 66 11.34 -5.36 3.08
N ASP A 67 11.89 -6.41 2.50
CA ASP A 67 11.49 -7.80 2.74
C ASP A 67 12.02 -8.37 4.06
N THR A 68 13.05 -7.76 4.64
CA THR A 68 13.73 -8.27 5.85
C THR A 68 13.58 -7.35 7.06
N GLU A 69 13.55 -6.03 6.87
CA GLU A 69 13.58 -5.04 7.95
C GLU A 69 12.19 -4.47 8.30
N PHE A 70 11.18 -4.74 7.48
CA PHE A 70 9.83 -4.21 7.68
C PHE A 70 8.83 -5.27 8.12
N ASP A 71 8.16 -5.01 9.24
CA ASP A 71 6.98 -5.76 9.65
C ASP A 71 5.77 -5.32 8.81
N PRO A 72 5.21 -6.19 7.93
CA PRO A 72 4.17 -5.82 6.99
C PRO A 72 2.84 -5.42 7.64
N ASP A 73 2.58 -5.88 8.87
CA ASP A 73 1.37 -5.57 9.62
C ASP A 73 1.47 -4.20 10.32
N SER A 74 2.68 -3.61 10.32
CA SER A 74 2.98 -2.31 10.90
C SER A 74 2.72 -1.13 9.93
N SER A 75 2.95 0.10 10.42
CA SER A 75 2.76 1.30 9.61
C SER A 75 3.95 1.52 8.68
N PHE A 76 3.71 1.45 7.37
CA PHE A 76 4.72 1.72 6.34
C PHE A 76 5.30 3.15 6.46
N TYR A 77 4.45 4.15 6.66
CA TYR A 77 4.88 5.53 6.93
C TYR A 77 5.77 5.66 8.16
N ALA A 78 5.47 4.92 9.25
CA ALA A 78 6.32 4.93 10.44
C ALA A 78 7.67 4.29 10.16
N TYR A 79 7.71 3.16 9.44
CA TYR A 79 8.96 2.52 9.01
C TYR A 79 9.82 3.47 8.16
N LEU A 80 9.25 4.09 7.13
CA LEU A 80 9.98 5.04 6.28
C LEU A 80 10.57 6.21 7.09
N ARG A 81 9.82 6.76 8.03
CA ARG A 81 10.28 7.88 8.87
C ARG A 81 11.30 7.44 9.93
N ASP A 82 10.97 6.42 10.71
CA ASP A 82 11.67 6.09 11.94
C ASP A 82 12.90 5.20 11.67
N ALA A 83 12.80 4.28 10.70
CA ALA A 83 13.91 3.38 10.34
C ALA A 83 14.80 3.96 9.23
N LEU A 84 14.21 4.63 8.23
CA LEU A 84 14.95 5.13 7.06
C LEU A 84 15.19 6.65 7.06
N GLY A 85 14.61 7.38 8.02
CA GLY A 85 14.75 8.84 8.09
C GLY A 85 14.09 9.60 6.94
N ILE A 86 13.20 8.96 6.19
CA ILE A 86 12.50 9.56 5.04
C ILE A 86 11.36 10.43 5.56
N ALA A 87 11.49 11.74 5.35
CA ALA A 87 10.44 12.70 5.63
C ALA A 87 9.62 12.99 4.37
N PHE A 88 8.30 12.99 4.51
CA PHE A 88 7.37 13.37 3.45
C PHE A 88 7.22 14.89 3.40
N GLY A 89 7.34 15.46 2.21
CA GLY A 89 7.12 16.89 1.96
C GLY A 89 5.65 17.16 1.64
N ASP A 90 5.19 16.62 0.51
CA ASP A 90 3.81 16.75 0.04
C ASP A 90 3.30 15.42 -0.53
N ALA A 91 2.01 15.38 -0.87
CA ALA A 91 1.35 14.27 -1.53
C ALA A 91 0.18 14.78 -2.38
N ASP A 92 0.07 14.27 -3.60
CA ASP A 92 -1.11 14.41 -4.44
C ASP A 92 -2.09 13.26 -4.16
N GLU A 93 -3.32 13.59 -3.76
CA GLU A 93 -4.37 12.61 -3.49
C GLU A 93 -5.51 12.74 -4.50
N ARG A 94 -5.90 11.62 -5.10
CA ARG A 94 -7.03 11.52 -6.03
C ARG A 94 -8.08 10.56 -5.46
N ILE A 95 -9.32 11.03 -5.39
CA ILE A 95 -10.47 10.24 -4.94
C ILE A 95 -11.39 10.02 -6.13
N GLU A 96 -11.72 8.76 -6.40
CA GLU A 96 -12.65 8.36 -7.45
C GLU A 96 -13.46 7.15 -7.00
N THR A 97 -14.64 6.98 -7.61
CA THR A 97 -15.49 5.82 -7.35
C THR A 97 -15.28 4.75 -8.41
N VAL A 98 -14.96 3.54 -7.99
CA VAL A 98 -14.75 2.40 -8.89
C VAL A 98 -15.60 1.20 -8.46
N LEU A 99 -15.72 0.21 -9.35
CA LEU A 99 -16.28 -1.08 -8.97
C LEU A 99 -15.12 -2.01 -8.60
N ALA A 100 -15.22 -2.65 -7.44
CA ALA A 100 -14.25 -3.66 -7.05
C ALA A 100 -14.19 -4.78 -8.10
N THR A 101 -12.99 -5.13 -8.54
CA THR A 101 -12.73 -6.36 -9.27
C THR A 101 -13.14 -7.57 -8.41
N PRO A 102 -13.39 -8.75 -9.00
CA PRO A 102 -13.72 -9.95 -8.21
C PRO A 102 -12.68 -10.27 -7.13
N ARG A 103 -11.39 -10.02 -7.40
CA ARG A 103 -10.31 -10.25 -6.42
C ARG A 103 -10.38 -9.28 -5.25
N GLU A 104 -10.53 -7.98 -5.53
CA GLU A 104 -10.68 -6.96 -4.48
C GLU A 104 -11.92 -7.21 -3.63
N ALA A 105 -13.04 -7.54 -4.27
CA ALA A 105 -14.30 -7.86 -3.60
C ALA A 105 -14.12 -9.04 -2.62
N LEU A 106 -13.41 -10.10 -3.04
CA LEU A 106 -13.08 -11.24 -2.17
C LEU A 106 -12.15 -10.87 -1.02
N LEU A 107 -11.10 -10.09 -1.29
CA LEU A 107 -10.12 -9.68 -0.28
C LEU A 107 -10.75 -8.77 0.78
N ILE A 108 -11.61 -7.84 0.38
CA ILE A 108 -12.31 -6.94 1.30
C ILE A 108 -13.50 -7.67 1.96
N GLY A 109 -14.12 -8.63 1.28
CA GLY A 109 -15.32 -9.33 1.75
C GLY A 109 -16.61 -8.57 1.44
N THR A 110 -16.64 -7.89 0.30
CA THR A 110 -17.79 -7.10 -0.17
C THR A 110 -18.40 -7.74 -1.43
N PRO A 111 -19.73 -7.65 -1.65
CA PRO A 111 -20.33 -8.05 -2.92
C PRO A 111 -19.66 -7.40 -4.15
N PRO A 112 -19.46 -8.16 -5.25
CA PRO A 112 -19.01 -7.56 -6.50
C PRO A 112 -20.07 -6.55 -6.97
N ALA A 113 -19.63 -5.37 -7.41
CA ALA A 113 -20.45 -4.23 -7.84
C ALA A 113 -20.97 -3.27 -6.75
N LEU A 114 -20.52 -3.37 -5.50
CA LEU A 114 -20.65 -2.23 -4.59
C LEU A 114 -19.68 -1.11 -5.02
N PRO A 115 -20.15 0.17 -5.08
CA PRO A 115 -19.28 1.30 -5.30
C PRO A 115 -18.21 1.38 -4.20
N MET A 116 -16.95 1.49 -4.61
CA MET A 116 -15.79 1.74 -3.76
C MET A 116 -15.31 3.17 -3.95
#